data_AF-A0A9D5RRE2-F1
#
_entry.id   AF-A0A9D5RRE2-F1
#
_cell.length_a   1.000
_cell.length_b   1.000
_cell.length_c   1.000
_cell.angle_alpha   90.00
_cell.angle_beta   90.00
_cell.angle_gamma   90.00
#
_symmetry.space_group_name_H-M   'P 1'
#
loop_
_entity.id
_entity.type
_entity.pdbx_description
1 polymer ?
#
loop_
_entity_poly.entity_id
_entity_poly.type
_entity_poly.pdbx_seq_one_letter_code
_entity_poly.pdbx_strand_id
1 'polypeptide(L)'
;MGEIIERARVLRAEIESMAQSLDDAAAEAVPELFPEWKPAGCEYKEGDRVRAEGVLYKVKQKHTSQPDWTPKEAHGLFTRVLPGQDGTDIGEWEQPDSTNGYKKGNRVIYDGKVYESIFDGDNVWSPADYADGWKLIE
;
A
#
# COMPACT_ATOMS: atom_id res chain seq x y z
N MET A 1 13.84 24.37 23.39
CA MET A 1 12.66 23.94 22.59
C MET A 1 13.03 23.76 21.11
N GLY A 2 13.72 24.71 20.46
CA GLY A 2 14.15 24.58 19.05
C GLY A 2 15.07 23.38 18.75
N GLU A 3 16.04 23.08 19.62
CA GLU A 3 16.97 21.96 19.43
C GLU A 3 16.30 20.57 19.49
N ILE A 4 15.24 20.43 20.29
CA ILE A 4 14.45 19.20 20.37
C ILE A 4 13.62 19.02 19.09
N ILE A 5 13.07 20.10 18.54
CA ILE A 5 12.30 20.07 17.29
C ILE A 5 13.20 19.76 16.09
N GLU A 6 14.39 20.35 16.03
CA GLU A 6 15.37 20.05 14.98
C GLU A 6 15.84 18.60 15.05
N ARG A 7 16.16 18.08 16.25
CA ARG A 7 16.47 16.64 16.41
C ARG A 7 15.31 15.74 16.01
N ALA A 8 14.07 16.11 16.32
CA ALA A 8 12.89 15.35 15.91
C ALA A 8 12.73 15.30 14.39
N ARG A 9 13.04 16.39 13.66
CA ARG A 9 13.02 16.41 12.19
C ARG A 9 14.06 15.48 11.57
N VAL A 10 15.28 15.48 12.10
CA VAL A 10 16.35 14.60 11.61
C VAL A 10 15.99 13.13 11.86
N LEU A 11 15.56 12.80 13.08
CA LEU A 11 15.12 11.45 13.43
C LEU A 11 13.95 10.99 12.55
N ARG A 12 13.01 11.89 12.23
CA ARG A 12 11.91 11.57 11.33
C ARG A 12 12.39 11.19 9.93
N ALA A 13 13.33 11.94 9.36
CA ALA A 13 13.89 11.64 8.05
C ALA A 13 14.64 10.29 8.03
N GLU A 14 15.36 9.96 9.11
CA GLU A 14 16.03 8.66 9.26
C GLU A 14 15.01 7.51 9.38
N ILE A 15 13.96 7.69 10.19
CA ILE A 15 12.87 6.72 10.32
C ILE A 15 12.19 6.47 8.97
N GLU A 16 11.87 7.53 8.22
CA GLU A 16 11.26 7.41 6.88
C GLU A 16 12.19 6.68 5.92
N SER A 17 13.50 6.95 5.96
CA SER A 17 14.47 6.24 5.13
C SER A 17 14.59 4.77 5.48
N MET A 18 14.53 4.41 6.76
CA MET A 18 14.55 3.02 7.22
C MET A 18 13.22 2.31 6.94
N ALA A 19 12.10 3.02 7.03
CA ALA A 19 10.78 2.47 6.78
C ALA A 19 10.63 1.96 5.32
N GLN A 20 11.35 2.56 4.37
CA GLN A 20 11.35 2.07 2.98
C GLN A 20 11.94 0.66 2.83
N SER A 21 12.78 0.20 3.75
CA SER A 21 13.29 -1.19 3.72
C SER A 21 12.41 -2.19 4.46
N LEU A 22 11.27 -1.74 5.03
CA LEU A 22 10.26 -2.66 5.54
C LEU A 22 9.65 -3.45 4.38
N ASP A 23 9.28 -4.70 4.64
CA ASP A 23 8.36 -5.43 3.77
C ASP A 23 7.00 -4.71 3.71
N ASP A 24 6.19 -5.02 2.69
CA ASP A 24 4.90 -4.33 2.53
C ASP A 24 3.98 -4.57 3.77
N ALA A 25 4.20 -5.66 4.51
CA ALA A 25 3.45 -6.11 5.68
C ALA A 25 3.66 -5.19 6.88
N ALA A 26 4.91 -5.07 7.30
CA ALA A 26 5.27 -4.12 8.34
C ALA A 26 4.95 -2.70 7.88
N ALA A 27 5.12 -2.38 6.59
CA ALA A 27 4.84 -1.05 6.06
C ALA A 27 3.37 -0.63 6.20
N GLU A 28 2.45 -1.55 5.90
CA GLU A 28 1.01 -1.31 5.99
C GLU A 28 0.53 -1.16 7.44
N ALA A 29 1.11 -1.92 8.37
CA ALA A 29 0.77 -1.81 9.80
C ALA A 29 1.15 -0.46 10.42
N VAL A 30 2.16 0.22 9.84
CA VAL A 30 2.68 1.51 10.35
C VAL A 30 2.77 2.54 9.21
N PRO A 31 1.64 2.90 8.56
CA PRO A 31 1.65 3.80 7.41
C PRO A 31 2.17 5.19 7.80
N GLU A 32 2.09 5.51 9.09
CA GLU A 32 2.64 6.72 9.67
C GLU A 32 4.16 6.82 9.73
N LEU A 33 4.90 5.75 9.54
CA LEU A 33 6.36 5.83 9.34
C LEU A 33 6.74 6.28 7.93
N PHE A 34 5.81 6.28 6.99
CA PHE A 34 6.04 6.70 5.61
C PHE A 34 5.80 8.20 5.43
N PRO A 35 6.53 8.83 4.49
CA PRO A 35 6.33 10.23 4.18
C PRO A 35 4.93 10.46 3.62
N GLU A 36 4.30 11.55 4.04
CA GLU A 36 3.06 12.00 3.44
C GLU A 36 3.31 12.49 2.01
N TRP A 37 2.39 12.17 1.10
CA TRP A 37 2.47 12.61 -0.28
C TRP A 37 2.51 14.14 -0.34
N LYS A 38 3.42 14.67 -1.17
CA LYS A 38 3.59 16.11 -1.37
C LYS A 38 3.06 16.50 -2.75
N PRO A 39 2.23 17.55 -2.86
CA PRO A 39 1.63 17.95 -4.12
C PRO A 39 2.60 18.57 -5.13
N ALA A 40 3.79 19.01 -4.71
CA ALA A 40 4.76 19.60 -5.61
C ALA A 40 6.20 19.45 -5.11
N GLY A 41 7.15 19.39 -6.06
CA GLY A 41 8.59 19.46 -5.79
C GLY A 41 9.21 18.21 -5.18
N CYS A 42 8.51 17.06 -5.17
CA CYS A 42 9.06 15.80 -4.70
C CYS A 42 9.32 14.86 -5.89
N GLU A 43 10.51 14.27 -5.96
CA GLU A 43 10.83 13.20 -6.90
C GLU A 43 10.55 11.85 -6.25
N TYR A 44 9.58 11.11 -6.82
CA TYR A 44 9.25 9.76 -6.40
C TYR A 44 9.90 8.76 -7.35
N LYS A 45 10.47 7.70 -6.79
CA LYS A 45 11.06 6.58 -7.53
C LYS A 45 10.10 5.40 -7.54
N GLU A 46 10.20 4.58 -8.56
CA GLU A 46 9.47 3.32 -8.61
C GLU A 46 9.80 2.45 -7.38
N GLY A 47 8.75 1.93 -6.75
CA GLY A 47 8.84 1.14 -5.52
C GLY A 47 8.74 1.95 -4.22
N ASP A 48 8.93 3.26 -4.26
CA ASP A 48 8.80 4.12 -3.07
C ASP A 48 7.38 4.01 -2.50
N ARG A 49 7.26 4.05 -1.17
CA ARG A 49 5.97 4.07 -0.48
C ARG A 49 5.69 5.44 0.13
N VAL A 50 4.47 5.92 -0.08
CA VAL A 50 3.99 7.22 0.41
C VAL A 50 2.61 7.07 1.02
N ARG A 51 2.29 7.91 2.00
CA ARG A 51 0.97 7.94 2.63
C ARG A 51 0.15 9.10 2.08
N ALA A 52 -1.10 8.86 1.70
CA ALA A 52 -2.07 9.90 1.39
C ALA A 52 -3.39 9.60 2.11
N GLU A 53 -3.93 10.58 2.83
CA GLU A 53 -5.18 10.45 3.61
C GLU A 53 -5.19 9.25 4.58
N GLY A 54 -4.02 8.87 5.11
CA GLY A 54 -3.88 7.70 6.00
C GLY A 54 -3.66 6.37 5.30
N VAL A 55 -3.81 6.32 3.97
CA VAL A 55 -3.63 5.11 3.16
C VAL A 55 -2.23 5.05 2.57
N LEU A 56 -1.64 3.84 2.56
CA LEU A 56 -0.33 3.60 1.97
C LEU A 56 -0.44 3.34 0.46
N TYR A 57 0.38 4.03 -0.32
CA TYR A 57 0.49 3.88 -1.75
C TYR A 57 1.93 3.57 -2.14
N LYS A 58 2.09 2.70 -3.13
CA LYS A 58 3.36 2.37 -3.75
C LYS A 58 3.47 3.06 -5.10
N VAL A 59 4.61 3.68 -5.36
CA VAL A 59 4.90 4.36 -6.62
C VAL A 59 5.20 3.32 -7.69
N LYS A 60 4.45 3.36 -8.79
CA LYS A 60 4.57 2.42 -9.93
C LYS A 60 5.64 2.82 -10.91
N GLN A 61 5.87 4.12 -11.06
CA GLN A 61 6.84 4.64 -12.01
C GLN A 61 7.47 5.92 -11.47
N LYS A 62 8.74 6.13 -11.81
CA LYS A 62 9.48 7.33 -11.43
C LYS A 62 8.78 8.57 -12.00
N HIS A 63 8.49 9.55 -11.16
CA HIS A 63 7.90 10.82 -11.57
C HIS A 63 8.20 11.94 -10.58
N THR A 64 7.94 13.18 -11.00
CA THR A 64 7.93 14.34 -10.11
C THR A 64 6.49 14.66 -9.75
N SER A 65 6.21 14.86 -8.46
CA SER A 65 4.86 15.18 -7.95
C SER A 65 4.27 16.41 -8.64
N GLN A 66 3.00 16.31 -9.04
CA GLN A 66 2.20 17.43 -9.53
C GLN A 66 0.90 17.52 -8.71
N PRO A 67 0.30 18.73 -8.55
CA PRO A 67 -0.89 18.90 -7.73
C PRO A 67 -2.07 18.03 -8.17
N ASP A 68 -2.20 17.80 -9.48
CA ASP A 68 -3.26 16.99 -10.09
C ASP A 68 -2.95 15.48 -10.07
N TRP A 69 -1.76 15.08 -9.61
CA TRP A 69 -1.29 13.69 -9.56
C TRP A 69 -1.38 13.14 -8.14
N THR A 70 -2.58 13.17 -7.56
CA THR A 70 -2.81 12.61 -6.24
C THR A 70 -2.71 11.07 -6.28
N PRO A 71 -2.24 10.40 -5.21
CA PRO A 71 -2.13 8.94 -5.20
C PRO A 71 -3.46 8.22 -5.41
N LYS A 72 -4.57 8.88 -5.07
CA LYS A 72 -5.92 8.37 -5.25
C LYS A 72 -6.40 8.39 -6.71
N GLU A 73 -6.07 9.45 -7.47
CA GLU A 73 -6.58 9.65 -8.83
C GLU A 73 -5.58 9.18 -9.90
N ALA A 74 -4.28 9.27 -9.62
CA ALA A 74 -3.22 8.92 -10.56
C ALA A 74 -2.87 7.43 -10.49
N HIS A 75 -3.83 6.55 -10.82
CA HIS A 75 -3.68 5.07 -10.83
C HIS A 75 -2.53 4.55 -11.73
N GLY A 76 -2.09 5.37 -12.69
CA GLY A 76 -0.91 5.08 -13.52
C GLY A 76 0.41 5.30 -12.79
N LEU A 77 0.45 6.20 -11.79
CA LEU A 77 1.64 6.58 -11.03
C LEU A 77 1.71 5.90 -9.67
N PHE A 78 0.57 5.65 -9.05
CA PHE A 78 0.45 5.08 -7.71
C PHE A 78 -0.48 3.87 -7.72
N THR A 79 -0.15 2.87 -6.91
CA THR A 79 -1.00 1.73 -6.60
C THR A 79 -1.22 1.72 -5.10
N ARG A 80 -2.47 1.61 -4.68
CA ARG A 80 -2.80 1.43 -3.27
C ARG A 80 -2.26 0.07 -2.79
N VAL A 81 -1.56 0.06 -1.65
CA VAL A 81 -1.14 -1.18 -0.98
C VAL A 81 -2.33 -1.70 -0.17
N LEU A 82 -2.74 -2.94 -0.41
CA LEU A 82 -3.83 -3.58 0.32
C LEU A 82 -3.31 -4.74 1.17
N PRO A 83 -3.95 -5.01 2.32
CA PRO A 83 -3.63 -6.16 3.16
C PRO A 83 -3.82 -7.47 2.42
N GLY A 84 -2.91 -8.42 2.63
CA GLY A 84 -2.98 -9.75 2.03
C GLY A 84 -2.40 -9.88 0.62
N GLN A 85 -1.93 -8.79 0.03
CA GLN A 85 -1.17 -8.77 -1.23
C GLN A 85 0.29 -9.22 -1.06
N ASP A 86 0.98 -9.44 -2.19
CA ASP A 86 2.40 -9.78 -2.22
C ASP A 86 3.22 -8.82 -1.34
N GLY A 87 3.88 -9.39 -0.32
CA GLY A 87 4.72 -8.64 0.60
C GLY A 87 3.99 -8.05 1.80
N THR A 88 2.64 -8.07 1.85
CA THR A 88 1.82 -7.61 2.98
C THR A 88 1.36 -8.75 3.88
N ASP A 89 1.04 -8.44 5.14
CA ASP A 89 0.47 -9.42 6.07
C ASP A 89 -0.99 -9.69 5.72
N ILE A 90 -1.50 -10.87 6.11
CA ILE A 90 -2.90 -11.21 5.94
C ILE A 90 -3.75 -10.25 6.78
N GLY A 91 -4.62 -9.49 6.12
CA GLY A 91 -5.58 -8.60 6.77
C GLY A 91 -6.96 -8.69 6.16
N GLU A 92 -7.89 -7.86 6.65
CA GLU A 92 -9.26 -7.79 6.13
C GLU A 92 -9.26 -7.47 4.64
N TRP A 93 -10.07 -8.20 3.87
CA TRP A 93 -10.21 -7.97 2.45
C TRP A 93 -10.73 -6.55 2.21
N GLU A 94 -10.02 -5.85 1.36
CA GLU A 94 -10.41 -4.54 0.88
C GLU A 94 -10.61 -4.57 -0.62
N GLN A 95 -11.60 -3.80 -1.11
CA GLN A 95 -11.91 -3.69 -2.53
C GLN A 95 -10.70 -3.10 -3.30
N PRO A 96 -10.10 -3.87 -4.22
CA PRO A 96 -9.07 -3.34 -5.12
C PRO A 96 -9.70 -2.57 -6.29
N ASP A 97 -8.87 -1.76 -6.92
CA ASP A 97 -9.09 -1.18 -8.25
C ASP A 97 -8.61 -2.14 -9.35
N SER A 98 -8.77 -1.73 -10.62
CA SER A 98 -8.39 -2.55 -11.77
C SER A 98 -6.89 -2.76 -11.96
N THR A 99 -6.05 -2.14 -11.13
CA THR A 99 -4.59 -2.14 -11.25
C THR A 99 -3.89 -2.74 -10.04
N ASN A 100 -4.63 -3.15 -9.00
CA ASN A 100 -4.08 -3.72 -7.78
C ASN A 100 -4.94 -4.86 -7.24
N GLY A 101 -5.43 -5.75 -8.11
CA GLY A 101 -6.14 -6.95 -7.67
C GLY A 101 -5.24 -7.94 -6.91
N TYR A 102 -5.86 -8.84 -6.15
CA TYR A 102 -5.17 -9.90 -5.42
C TYR A 102 -4.70 -10.98 -6.38
N LYS A 103 -3.41 -11.26 -6.43
CA LYS A 103 -2.85 -12.30 -7.30
C LYS A 103 -3.10 -13.68 -6.72
N LYS A 104 -2.93 -14.70 -7.56
CA LYS A 104 -2.97 -16.10 -7.13
C LYS A 104 -2.03 -16.35 -5.96
N GLY A 105 -2.55 -16.92 -4.88
CA GLY A 105 -1.82 -17.21 -3.64
C GLY A 105 -1.86 -16.09 -2.60
N ASN A 106 -2.35 -14.89 -2.93
CA ASN A 106 -2.61 -13.84 -1.95
C ASN A 106 -3.74 -14.26 -1.00
N ARG A 107 -3.65 -13.85 0.26
CA ARG A 107 -4.54 -14.31 1.33
C ARG A 107 -5.12 -13.15 2.09
N VAL A 108 -6.43 -13.19 2.30
CA VAL A 108 -7.20 -12.14 2.97
C VAL A 108 -8.11 -12.75 4.03
N ILE A 109 -8.50 -11.94 5.01
CA ILE A 109 -9.60 -12.25 5.92
C ILE A 109 -10.88 -11.70 5.32
N TYR A 110 -11.92 -12.50 5.21
CA TYR A 110 -13.25 -12.05 4.80
C TYR A 110 -14.29 -12.75 5.66
N ASP A 111 -15.17 -11.97 6.30
CA ASP A 111 -16.18 -12.49 7.23
C ASP A 111 -15.56 -13.37 8.34
N GLY A 112 -14.41 -12.95 8.86
CA GLY A 112 -13.67 -13.64 9.93
C GLY A 112 -12.97 -14.95 9.52
N LYS A 113 -12.90 -15.25 8.22
CA LYS A 113 -12.28 -16.46 7.66
C LYS A 113 -11.16 -16.12 6.69
N VAL A 114 -10.19 -17.02 6.55
CA VAL A 114 -9.05 -16.80 5.65
C VAL A 114 -9.33 -17.40 4.27
N TYR A 115 -9.23 -16.57 3.24
CA TYR A 115 -9.39 -16.96 1.84
C TYR A 115 -8.09 -16.74 1.08
N GLU A 116 -7.71 -17.71 0.25
CA GLU A 116 -6.60 -17.61 -0.69
C GLU A 116 -7.15 -17.38 -2.10
N SER A 117 -6.67 -16.35 -2.80
CA SER A 117 -7.02 -16.10 -4.19
C SER A 117 -6.48 -17.24 -5.05
N ILE A 118 -7.34 -17.91 -5.81
CA ILE A 118 -6.97 -18.97 -6.77
C ILE A 118 -7.13 -18.53 -8.22
N PHE A 119 -7.63 -17.31 -8.43
CA PHE A 119 -7.84 -16.72 -9.74
C PHE A 119 -6.51 -16.55 -10.51
N ASP A 120 -6.52 -16.91 -11.78
CA ASP A 120 -5.36 -16.79 -12.67
C ASP A 120 -5.33 -15.39 -13.31
N GLY A 121 -4.99 -14.39 -12.49
CA GLY A 121 -4.96 -12.98 -12.84
C GLY A 121 -5.09 -12.08 -11.61
N ASP A 122 -5.41 -10.81 -11.84
CA ASP A 122 -5.69 -9.84 -10.78
C ASP A 122 -7.13 -10.01 -10.27
N ASN A 123 -7.30 -10.62 -9.09
CA ASN A 123 -8.62 -10.85 -8.51
C ASN A 123 -9.16 -9.57 -7.86
N VAL A 124 -10.20 -9.00 -8.46
CA VAL A 124 -10.83 -7.76 -7.99
C VAL A 124 -12.18 -7.97 -7.28
N TRP A 125 -12.60 -9.21 -7.10
CA TRP A 125 -13.90 -9.57 -6.55
C TRP A 125 -13.76 -10.13 -5.13
N SER A 126 -14.75 -9.87 -4.28
CA SER A 126 -14.77 -10.45 -2.93
C SER A 126 -15.04 -11.97 -2.96
N PRO A 127 -14.72 -12.70 -1.88
CA PRO A 127 -15.12 -14.11 -1.75
C PRO A 127 -16.63 -14.36 -1.85
N ALA A 128 -17.47 -13.36 -1.54
CA ALA A 128 -18.92 -13.48 -1.70
C ALA A 128 -19.38 -13.25 -3.15
N ASP A 129 -18.79 -12.29 -3.86
CA ASP A 129 -19.18 -11.94 -5.22
C ASP A 129 -18.68 -12.96 -6.25
N TYR A 130 -17.50 -13.56 -6.00
CA TYR A 130 -16.90 -14.53 -6.90
C TYR A 130 -16.18 -15.65 -6.14
N ALA A 131 -16.96 -16.53 -5.52
CA ALA A 131 -16.45 -17.65 -4.72
C ALA A 131 -15.47 -18.56 -5.49
N ASP A 132 -15.66 -18.76 -6.80
CA ASP A 132 -14.76 -19.58 -7.62
C ASP A 132 -13.35 -18.99 -7.78
N GLY A 133 -13.18 -17.69 -7.50
CA GLY A 133 -11.89 -17.02 -7.48
C GLY A 133 -11.12 -17.20 -6.18
N TRP A 134 -11.74 -17.82 -5.16
CA TRP A 134 -11.19 -17.93 -3.80
C TRP A 134 -11.26 -19.35 -3.26
N LYS A 135 -10.28 -19.72 -2.46
CA LYS A 135 -10.25 -20.97 -1.70
C LYS A 135 -10.28 -20.64 -0.21
N LEU A 136 -11.31 -21.12 0.48
CA LEU A 136 -11.37 -21.07 1.94
C LEU A 136 -10.23 -21.92 2.53
N ILE A 137 -9.46 -21.33 3.44
CA ILE A 137 -8.32 -21.97 4.11
C ILE A 137 -8.68 -22.30 5.57
N GLU A 138 -9.25 -21.32 6.29
CA GLU A 138 -9.64 -21.41 7.71
C GLU A 138 -10.99 -20.73 7.96
#